data_AF-A0A7C7Q2X0-F1
#
_entry.id   AF-A0A7C7Q2X0-F1
#
_cell.length_a   1.000
_cell.length_b   1.000
_cell.length_c   1.000
_cell.angle_alpha   90.00
_cell.angle_beta   90.00
_cell.angle_gamma   90.00
#
_symmetry.space_group_name_H-M   'P 1'
#
loop_
_entity.id
_entity.type
_entity.pdbx_description
1 polymer ?
#
loop_
_entity_poly.entity_id
_entity_poly.type
_entity_poly.pdbx_seq_one_letter_code
_entity_poly.pdbx_strand_id
1 'polypeptide(L)'
;MRLCAIALALTTCTSALCVNPRVRAYRVSPDLREVRNLRQFKLTPEMRRKLIQNLFVVIPADHEQPCFVYEDNDYHDIPSFVTIDSALHLYHLVFMFTLRRLEERKLFPLVCKLTDAMLKQSIRTYKSISDAKLKRAALRNVAYFGVAARLLRLKSPIPKEAKSMVARELQLIGELAGWERGAIFPYKFDYSQFRPRGHYTRNENLKRYFKGMMWYG
;
A
#
# COMPACT_ATOMS: atom_id res chain seq x y z
N MET A 1 18.24 59.86 7.21
CA MET A 1 17.38 58.70 6.94
C MET A 1 17.88 57.50 7.73
N ARG A 2 17.27 57.21 8.88
CA ARG A 2 17.62 56.04 9.71
C ARG A 2 16.79 54.85 9.21
N LEU A 3 17.47 53.85 8.64
CA LEU A 3 16.89 52.55 8.28
C LEU A 3 16.57 51.79 9.56
N CYS A 4 15.29 51.64 9.86
CA CYS A 4 14.79 50.82 10.95
C CYS A 4 14.64 49.38 10.43
N ALA A 5 15.56 48.49 10.79
CA ALA A 5 15.43 47.07 10.52
C ALA A 5 14.42 46.46 11.51
N ILE A 6 13.24 46.06 11.01
CA ILE A 6 12.26 45.30 11.79
C ILE A 6 12.68 43.83 11.71
N ALA A 7 13.30 43.33 12.79
CA ALA A 7 13.51 41.91 12.97
C ALA A 7 12.17 41.27 13.36
N LEU A 8 11.55 40.56 12.43
CA LEU A 8 10.37 39.74 12.71
C LEU A 8 10.84 38.46 13.43
N ALA A 9 10.89 38.51 14.76
CA ALA A 9 11.04 37.30 15.57
C ALA A 9 9.70 36.54 15.53
N LEU A 10 9.58 35.59 14.62
CA LEU A 10 8.55 34.55 14.70
C LEU A 10 8.90 33.65 15.89
N THR A 11 8.46 34.05 17.07
CA THR A 11 8.34 33.14 18.22
C THR A 11 7.29 32.11 17.84
N THR A 12 7.71 30.97 17.29
CA THR A 12 6.87 29.79 17.22
C THR A 12 6.54 29.41 18.65
N CYS A 13 5.39 29.87 19.15
CA CYS A 13 4.83 29.38 20.38
C CYS A 13 4.40 27.94 20.13
N THR A 14 5.34 27.01 20.23
CA THR A 14 5.07 25.58 20.43
C THR A 14 4.56 25.39 21.86
N SER A 15 3.45 26.05 22.21
CA SER A 15 2.61 25.53 23.27
C SER A 15 1.87 24.36 22.63
N ALA A 16 2.44 23.15 22.77
CA ALA A 16 1.68 21.94 22.57
C ALA A 16 0.41 22.10 23.41
N LEU A 17 -0.75 22.19 22.75
CA LEU A 17 -2.03 22.22 23.44
C LEU A 17 -2.12 20.88 24.17
N CYS A 18 -1.77 20.85 25.46
CA CYS A 18 -1.95 19.69 26.31
C CYS A 18 -3.45 19.52 26.55
N VAL A 19 -4.15 19.01 25.55
CA VAL A 19 -5.53 18.53 25.72
C VAL A 19 -5.44 17.34 26.63
N ASN A 20 -5.88 17.53 27.88
CA ASN A 20 -6.07 16.44 28.82
C ASN A 20 -7.49 15.92 28.58
N PRO A 21 -7.71 14.83 27.81
CA PRO A 21 -9.04 14.33 27.55
C PRO A 21 -9.69 13.93 28.88
N ARG A 22 -10.65 14.74 29.34
CA ARG A 22 -11.38 14.56 30.62
C ARG A 22 -12.84 14.16 30.38
N VAL A 23 -13.08 13.23 29.46
CA VAL A 23 -14.41 12.62 29.36
C VAL A 23 -14.58 11.67 30.55
N ARG A 24 -15.59 11.92 31.39
CA ARG A 24 -15.91 11.01 32.50
C ARG A 24 -16.28 9.65 31.92
N ALA A 25 -15.72 8.58 32.47
CA ALA A 25 -16.06 7.22 32.05
C ALA A 25 -17.58 6.99 32.22
N TYR A 26 -18.24 6.63 31.13
CA TYR A 26 -19.65 6.29 31.15
C TYR A 26 -19.82 4.93 31.84
N ARG A 27 -20.75 4.84 32.80
CA ARG A 27 -21.09 3.60 33.51
C ARG A 27 -22.58 3.39 33.39
N VAL A 28 -22.98 2.15 33.12
CA VAL A 28 -24.39 1.73 33.09
C VAL A 28 -24.71 0.93 34.34
N SER A 29 -25.94 1.08 34.83
CA SER A 29 -26.44 0.26 35.92
C SER A 29 -26.50 -1.23 35.53
N PRO A 30 -26.39 -2.18 36.49
CA PRO A 30 -26.57 -3.60 36.20
C PRO A 30 -27.93 -3.93 35.54
N ASP A 31 -28.92 -3.10 35.82
CA ASP A 31 -30.28 -3.18 35.27
C ASP A 31 -30.38 -2.62 33.85
N LEU A 32 -29.38 -1.87 33.37
CA LEU A 32 -29.35 -1.15 32.09
C LEU A 32 -30.46 -0.09 31.95
N ARG A 33 -30.82 0.59 33.05
CA ARG A 33 -31.90 1.60 33.08
C ARG A 33 -31.63 2.78 32.14
N GLU A 34 -30.36 3.06 31.88
CA GLU A 34 -29.91 4.13 30.99
C GLU A 34 -30.12 3.80 29.50
N VAL A 35 -30.32 2.53 29.16
CA VAL A 35 -30.51 2.07 27.77
C VAL A 35 -32.00 2.14 27.41
N ARG A 36 -32.40 3.18 26.66
CA ARG A 36 -33.81 3.47 26.36
C ARG A 36 -34.51 2.39 25.53
N ASN A 37 -33.82 1.83 24.54
CA ASN A 37 -34.37 0.89 23.57
C ASN A 37 -34.15 -0.59 23.93
N LEU A 38 -33.84 -0.91 25.20
CA LEU A 38 -33.50 -2.26 25.62
C LEU A 38 -34.59 -3.30 25.26
N ARG A 39 -35.85 -2.88 25.20
CA ARG A 39 -37.01 -3.73 24.87
C ARG A 39 -37.09 -4.13 23.39
N GLN A 40 -36.42 -3.42 22.49
CA GLN A 40 -36.36 -3.76 21.06
C GLN A 40 -35.43 -4.96 20.78
N PHE A 41 -34.61 -5.37 21.76
CA PHE A 41 -33.60 -6.42 21.58
C PHE A 41 -33.85 -7.64 22.47
N LYS A 42 -33.67 -8.84 21.90
CA LYS A 42 -33.64 -10.10 22.66
C LYS A 42 -32.22 -10.37 23.17
N LEU A 43 -31.92 -9.92 24.39
CA LEU A 43 -30.59 -10.09 24.98
C LEU A 43 -30.51 -11.37 25.83
N THR A 44 -29.55 -12.25 25.52
CA THR A 44 -29.20 -13.37 26.42
C THR A 44 -28.50 -12.86 27.69
N PRO A 45 -28.45 -13.65 28.77
CA PRO A 45 -27.73 -13.27 29.99
C PRO A 45 -26.25 -12.96 29.74
N GLU A 46 -25.61 -13.63 28.77
CA GLU A 46 -24.23 -13.33 28.38
C GLU A 46 -24.10 -11.98 27.68
N MET A 47 -25.00 -11.69 26.72
CA MET A 47 -25.00 -10.41 26.01
C MET A 47 -25.22 -9.24 26.97
N ARG A 48 -26.13 -9.40 27.94
CA ARG A 48 -26.34 -8.40 29.00
C ARG A 48 -25.07 -8.17 29.82
N ARG A 49 -24.37 -9.22 30.24
CA ARG A 49 -23.08 -9.09 30.97
C ARG A 49 -22.03 -8.35 30.13
N LYS A 50 -21.86 -8.72 28.86
CA LYS A 50 -20.92 -8.03 27.95
C LYS A 50 -21.28 -6.57 27.73
N LEU A 51 -22.58 -6.25 27.59
CA LEU A 51 -23.05 -4.88 27.43
C LEU A 51 -22.79 -4.02 28.67
N ILE A 52 -22.96 -4.56 29.88
CA ILE A 52 -22.62 -3.85 31.13
C ILE A 52 -21.12 -3.60 31.25
N GLN A 53 -20.31 -4.60 30.89
CA GLN A 53 -18.85 -4.54 31.04
C GLN A 53 -18.19 -3.64 29.98
N ASN A 54 -18.59 -3.80 28.72
CA ASN A 54 -17.91 -3.20 27.57
C ASN A 54 -18.67 -2.00 27.00
N LEU A 55 -19.92 -1.77 27.42
CA LEU A 55 -20.85 -0.79 26.84
C LEU A 55 -21.25 -1.08 25.39
N PHE A 56 -20.86 -2.24 24.86
CA PHE A 56 -21.32 -2.78 23.58
C PHE A 56 -21.31 -4.31 23.62
N VAL A 57 -22.03 -4.91 22.69
CA VAL A 57 -21.97 -6.35 22.40
C VAL A 57 -21.93 -6.52 20.89
N VAL A 58 -21.12 -7.46 20.41
CA VAL A 58 -21.08 -7.83 18.99
C VAL A 58 -21.88 -9.10 18.83
N ILE A 59 -22.83 -9.08 17.90
CA ILE A 59 -23.65 -10.24 17.54
C ILE A 59 -23.34 -10.66 16.11
N PRO A 60 -23.34 -11.97 15.82
CA PRO A 60 -23.31 -12.42 14.44
C PRO A 60 -24.51 -11.84 13.69
N ALA A 61 -24.29 -11.42 12.46
CA ALA A 61 -25.31 -10.94 11.55
C ALA A 61 -25.46 -11.97 10.43
N ASP A 62 -26.70 -12.35 10.11
CA ASP A 62 -27.00 -13.29 9.03
C ASP A 62 -27.27 -12.56 7.69
N HIS A 63 -27.10 -11.24 7.67
CA HIS A 63 -27.31 -10.41 6.48
C HIS A 63 -26.11 -10.49 5.54
N GLU A 64 -26.36 -10.59 4.22
CA GLU A 64 -25.29 -10.61 3.21
C GLU A 64 -24.57 -9.27 3.06
N GLN A 65 -25.26 -8.17 3.35
CA GLN A 65 -24.75 -6.81 3.18
C GLN A 65 -25.16 -5.91 4.36
N PRO A 66 -24.32 -4.92 4.73
CA PRO A 66 -24.65 -4.00 5.82
C PRO A 66 -25.93 -3.18 5.60
N CYS A 67 -26.37 -2.99 4.35
CA CYS A 67 -27.58 -2.21 4.04
C CYS A 67 -28.85 -2.82 4.65
N PHE A 68 -28.94 -4.15 4.74
CA PHE A 68 -30.09 -4.82 5.35
C PHE A 68 -30.23 -4.47 6.83
N VAL A 69 -29.12 -4.26 7.55
CA VAL A 69 -29.17 -3.82 8.95
C VAL A 69 -29.75 -2.41 9.06
N TYR A 70 -29.41 -1.52 8.13
CA TYR A 70 -29.96 -0.16 8.13
C TYR A 70 -31.44 -0.15 7.77
N GLU A 71 -31.84 -1.00 6.83
CA GLU A 71 -33.24 -1.15 6.41
C GLU A 71 -34.10 -1.75 7.54
N ASP A 72 -33.66 -2.84 8.17
CA ASP A 72 -34.36 -3.44 9.33
C ASP A 72 -34.47 -2.44 10.49
N ASN A 73 -33.41 -1.68 10.74
CA ASN A 73 -33.42 -0.63 11.74
C ASN A 73 -34.45 0.46 11.44
N ASP A 74 -34.59 0.86 10.17
CA ASP A 74 -35.59 1.84 9.72
C ASP A 74 -37.02 1.32 9.91
N TYR A 75 -37.30 0.08 9.49
CA TYR A 75 -38.63 -0.57 9.67
C TYR A 75 -39.04 -0.75 11.14
N HIS A 76 -38.08 -0.83 12.05
CA HIS A 76 -38.33 -1.09 13.47
C HIS A 76 -38.10 0.12 14.39
N ASP A 77 -37.90 1.32 13.82
CA ASP A 77 -37.57 2.54 14.56
C ASP A 77 -36.37 2.36 15.51
N ILE A 78 -35.36 1.62 15.05
CA ILE A 78 -34.10 1.39 15.78
C ILE A 78 -33.06 2.40 15.28
N PRO A 79 -32.50 3.26 16.14
CA PRO A 79 -31.51 4.24 15.72
C PRO A 79 -30.20 3.56 15.28
N SER A 80 -29.73 3.88 14.08
CA SER A 80 -28.43 3.43 13.57
C SER A 80 -27.32 4.39 13.99
N PHE A 81 -26.25 3.86 14.58
CA PHE A 81 -25.02 4.60 14.84
C PHE A 81 -23.98 4.28 13.75
N VAL A 82 -23.77 5.23 12.84
CA VAL A 82 -22.82 5.08 11.71
C VAL A 82 -21.58 5.92 11.98
N THR A 83 -20.42 5.29 12.01
CA THR A 83 -19.14 6.00 12.14
C THR A 83 -18.55 6.31 10.76
N ILE A 84 -17.61 7.26 10.73
CA ILE A 84 -16.86 7.61 9.51
C ILE A 84 -16.08 6.40 8.97
N ASP A 85 -15.72 5.45 9.85
CA ASP A 85 -15.00 4.22 9.46
C ASP A 85 -15.78 3.39 8.44
N SER A 86 -17.11 3.36 8.50
CA SER A 86 -17.95 2.67 7.51
C SER A 86 -17.77 3.26 6.11
N ALA A 87 -17.75 4.60 6.01
CA ALA A 87 -17.54 5.29 4.74
C ALA A 87 -16.09 5.13 4.24
N LEU A 88 -15.10 5.23 5.14
CA LEU A 88 -13.68 5.03 4.81
C LEU A 88 -13.40 3.59 4.35
N HIS A 89 -14.05 2.61 4.97
CA HIS A 89 -13.94 1.22 4.56
C HIS A 89 -14.47 1.00 3.13
N LEU A 90 -15.67 1.53 2.83
CA LEU A 90 -16.23 1.45 1.48
C LEU A 90 -15.33 2.13 0.45
N TYR A 91 -14.82 3.32 0.77
CA TYR A 91 -13.85 4.01 -0.08
C TYR A 91 -12.60 3.16 -0.33
N HIS A 92 -12.03 2.56 0.72
CA HIS A 92 -10.88 1.67 0.60
C HIS A 92 -11.16 0.48 -0.33
N LEU A 93 -12.34 -0.16 -0.22
CA LEU A 93 -12.72 -1.27 -1.11
C LEU A 93 -12.79 -0.84 -2.58
N VAL A 94 -13.44 0.29 -2.86
CA VAL A 94 -13.58 0.83 -4.23
C VAL A 94 -12.21 1.22 -4.79
N PHE A 95 -11.39 1.92 -4.00
CA PHE A 95 -10.03 2.31 -4.40
C PHE A 95 -9.18 1.08 -4.72
N MET A 96 -9.13 0.10 -3.81
CA MET A 96 -8.34 -1.12 -4.01
C MET A 96 -8.82 -1.92 -5.21
N PHE A 97 -10.12 -1.99 -5.46
CA PHE A 97 -10.66 -2.65 -6.64
C PHE A 97 -10.27 -1.94 -7.94
N THR A 98 -10.38 -0.62 -7.95
CA THR A 98 -10.02 0.22 -9.11
C THR A 98 -8.53 0.10 -9.41
N LEU A 99 -7.68 0.28 -8.40
CA LEU A 99 -6.23 0.18 -8.53
C LEU A 99 -5.82 -1.19 -9.09
N ARG A 100 -6.33 -2.29 -8.51
CA ARG A 100 -6.05 -3.65 -9.00
C ARG A 100 -6.41 -3.82 -10.47
N ARG A 101 -7.62 -3.40 -10.86
CA ARG A 101 -8.07 -3.52 -12.24
C ARG A 101 -7.23 -2.68 -13.20
N LEU A 102 -6.84 -1.48 -12.79
CA LEU A 102 -5.99 -0.59 -13.57
C LEU A 102 -4.59 -1.21 -13.75
N GLU A 103 -3.98 -1.69 -12.67
CA GLU A 103 -2.67 -2.34 -12.66
C GLU A 103 -2.66 -3.56 -13.58
N GLU A 104 -3.61 -4.48 -13.41
CA GLU A 104 -3.66 -5.71 -14.20
C GLU A 104 -3.97 -5.47 -15.68
N ARG A 105 -4.98 -4.64 -15.98
CA ARG A 105 -5.53 -4.53 -17.33
C ARG A 105 -4.83 -3.49 -18.18
N LYS A 106 -4.24 -2.46 -17.56
CA LYS A 106 -3.67 -1.31 -18.27
C LYS A 106 -2.18 -1.15 -17.97
N LEU A 107 -1.79 -1.01 -16.71
CA LEU A 107 -0.40 -0.65 -16.36
C LEU A 107 0.57 -1.80 -16.60
N PHE A 108 0.21 -3.05 -16.30
CA PHE A 108 1.09 -4.20 -16.52
C PHE A 108 1.46 -4.39 -18.01
N PRO A 109 0.50 -4.40 -18.96
CA PRO A 109 0.85 -4.41 -20.39
C PRO A 109 1.69 -3.22 -20.83
N LEU A 110 1.42 -2.02 -20.30
CA LEU A 110 2.18 -0.81 -20.64
C LEU A 110 3.62 -0.88 -20.14
N VAL A 111 3.83 -1.34 -18.90
CA VAL A 111 5.18 -1.49 -18.34
C VAL A 111 5.96 -2.53 -19.13
N CYS A 112 5.35 -3.65 -19.52
CA CYS A 112 5.98 -4.65 -20.39
C CYS A 112 6.44 -4.06 -21.73
N LYS A 113 5.60 -3.24 -22.38
CA LYS A 113 5.95 -2.56 -23.64
C LYS A 113 7.06 -1.54 -23.44
N LEU A 114 6.99 -0.74 -22.37
CA LEU A 114 8.00 0.25 -22.02
C LEU A 114 9.35 -0.42 -21.77
N THR A 115 9.39 -1.48 -20.94
CA THR A 115 10.62 -2.22 -20.64
C THR A 115 11.25 -2.82 -21.89
N ASP A 116 10.45 -3.43 -22.77
CA ASP A 116 10.97 -4.00 -24.02
C ASP A 116 11.56 -2.91 -24.95
N ALA A 117 10.85 -1.79 -25.12
CA ALA A 117 11.32 -0.67 -25.92
C ALA A 117 12.61 -0.06 -25.36
N MET A 118 12.65 0.18 -24.04
CA MET A 118 13.81 0.75 -23.36
C MET A 118 15.02 -0.19 -23.38
N LEU A 119 14.82 -1.50 -23.25
CA LEU A 119 15.89 -2.48 -23.39
C LEU A 119 16.46 -2.48 -24.81
N LYS A 120 15.60 -2.50 -25.83
CA LYS A 120 16.03 -2.43 -27.24
C LYS A 120 16.81 -1.14 -27.52
N GLN A 121 16.32 -0.01 -27.03
CA GLN A 121 17.00 1.27 -27.19
C GLN A 121 18.35 1.30 -26.46
N SER A 122 18.42 0.80 -25.23
CA SER A 122 19.66 0.72 -24.46
C SER A 122 20.71 -0.15 -25.17
N ILE A 123 20.29 -1.26 -25.80
CA ILE A 123 21.18 -2.13 -26.57
C ILE A 123 21.72 -1.38 -27.81
N ARG A 124 20.88 -0.60 -28.50
CA ARG A 124 21.33 0.22 -29.64
C ARG A 124 22.38 1.24 -29.21
N THR A 125 22.12 1.97 -28.13
CA THR A 125 23.06 2.95 -27.56
C THR A 125 24.37 2.29 -27.13
N TYR A 126 24.32 1.12 -26.48
CA TYR A 126 25.54 0.38 -26.11
C TYR A 126 26.38 -0.01 -27.34
N LYS A 127 25.74 -0.40 -28.45
CA LYS A 127 26.44 -0.78 -29.68
C LYS A 127 27.05 0.40 -30.44
N SER A 128 26.45 1.60 -30.34
CA SER A 128 26.91 2.79 -31.07
C SER A 128 28.03 3.55 -30.38
N ILE A 129 28.31 3.27 -29.11
CA ILE A 129 29.34 3.99 -28.32
C ILE A 129 30.71 3.29 -28.45
N SER A 130 31.72 4.09 -28.79
CA SER A 130 33.12 3.67 -28.84
C SER A 130 33.89 3.99 -27.56
N ASP A 131 33.58 5.11 -26.89
CA ASP A 131 34.25 5.51 -25.65
C ASP A 131 34.07 4.48 -24.53
N ALA A 132 35.17 4.05 -23.91
CA ALA A 132 35.17 2.96 -22.95
C ALA A 132 34.39 3.28 -21.65
N LYS A 133 34.41 4.54 -21.18
CA LYS A 133 33.70 4.93 -19.96
C LYS A 133 32.19 4.97 -20.21
N LEU A 134 31.78 5.60 -21.30
CA LEU A 134 30.38 5.69 -21.71
C LEU A 134 29.82 4.30 -22.07
N LYS A 135 30.62 3.43 -22.68
CA LYS A 135 30.20 2.07 -23.03
C LYS A 135 29.89 1.23 -21.80
N ARG A 136 30.67 1.36 -20.72
CA ARG A 136 30.38 0.71 -19.43
C ARG A 136 29.07 1.23 -18.81
N ALA A 137 28.82 2.53 -18.85
CA ALA A 137 27.57 3.11 -18.37
C ALA A 137 26.36 2.62 -19.20
N ALA A 138 26.49 2.62 -20.53
CA ALA A 138 25.45 2.10 -21.43
C ALA A 138 25.17 0.61 -21.19
N LEU A 139 26.20 -0.19 -20.90
CA LEU A 139 26.04 -1.61 -20.56
C LEU A 139 25.25 -1.79 -19.25
N ARG A 140 25.45 -0.93 -18.25
CA ARG A 140 24.64 -0.93 -17.03
C ARG A 140 23.18 -0.58 -17.30
N ASN A 141 22.89 0.34 -18.22
CA ASN A 141 21.51 0.62 -18.64
C ASN A 141 20.85 -0.60 -19.30
N VAL A 142 21.60 -1.33 -20.14
CA VAL A 142 21.14 -2.61 -20.71
C VAL A 142 20.84 -3.61 -19.60
N ALA A 143 21.71 -3.73 -18.59
CA ALA A 143 21.46 -4.61 -17.47
C ALA A 143 20.24 -4.18 -16.64
N TYR A 144 20.08 -2.88 -16.38
CA TYR A 144 18.96 -2.32 -15.61
C TYR A 144 17.61 -2.69 -16.24
N PHE A 145 17.43 -2.45 -17.54
CA PHE A 145 16.21 -2.88 -18.23
C PHE A 145 16.15 -4.40 -18.46
N GLY A 146 17.29 -5.08 -18.51
CA GLY A 146 17.38 -6.54 -18.60
C GLY A 146 16.83 -7.25 -17.36
N VAL A 147 17.11 -6.72 -16.15
CA VAL A 147 16.54 -7.24 -14.90
C VAL A 147 15.03 -7.09 -14.91
N ALA A 148 14.52 -5.88 -15.18
CA ALA A 148 13.08 -5.62 -15.28
C ALA A 148 12.41 -6.54 -16.31
N ALA A 149 13.02 -6.72 -17.49
CA ALA A 149 12.51 -7.59 -18.53
C ALA A 149 12.37 -9.04 -18.05
N ARG A 150 13.31 -9.55 -17.25
CA ARG A 150 13.23 -10.91 -16.70
C ARG A 150 12.20 -11.03 -15.58
N LEU A 151 12.08 -10.04 -14.70
CA LEU A 151 11.04 -10.00 -13.66
C LEU A 151 9.63 -10.02 -14.27
N LEU A 152 9.43 -9.30 -15.38
CA LEU A 152 8.18 -9.25 -16.15
C LEU A 152 7.98 -10.48 -17.07
N ARG A 153 8.94 -11.41 -17.12
CA ARG A 153 9.01 -12.58 -18.01
C ARG A 153 8.96 -12.25 -19.51
N LEU A 154 9.57 -11.13 -19.90
CA LEU A 154 9.80 -10.80 -21.31
C LEU A 154 10.94 -11.66 -21.86
N LYS A 155 10.78 -12.11 -23.11
CA LYS A 155 11.76 -12.96 -23.83
C LYS A 155 12.81 -12.15 -24.60
N SER A 156 12.87 -10.84 -24.38
CA SER A 156 13.77 -9.94 -25.10
C SER A 156 15.25 -10.34 -24.89
N PRO A 157 16.07 -10.29 -25.95
CA PRO A 157 17.45 -10.74 -25.89
C PRO A 157 18.29 -9.77 -25.04
N ILE A 158 19.18 -10.34 -24.22
CA ILE A 158 20.15 -9.58 -23.41
C ILE A 158 21.55 -9.93 -23.93
N PRO A 159 22.39 -8.93 -24.30
CA PRO A 159 23.78 -9.14 -24.71
C PRO A 159 24.58 -9.93 -23.67
N LYS A 160 25.53 -10.75 -24.12
CA LYS A 160 26.30 -11.67 -23.24
C LYS A 160 27.00 -10.91 -22.11
N GLU A 161 27.50 -9.72 -22.42
CA GLU A 161 28.23 -8.81 -21.54
C GLU A 161 27.38 -8.29 -20.37
N ALA A 162 26.05 -8.21 -20.55
CA ALA A 162 25.13 -7.78 -19.49
C ALA A 162 24.53 -8.95 -18.69
N LYS A 163 24.65 -10.20 -19.18
CA LYS A 163 23.97 -11.36 -18.57
C LYS A 163 24.43 -11.63 -17.14
N SER A 164 25.71 -11.48 -16.83
CA SER A 164 26.25 -11.73 -15.49
C SER A 164 25.68 -10.73 -14.47
N MET A 165 25.62 -9.44 -14.83
CA MET A 165 25.01 -8.42 -13.99
C MET A 165 23.53 -8.71 -13.75
N VAL A 166 22.77 -9.02 -14.81
CA VAL A 166 21.34 -9.35 -14.71
C VAL A 166 21.12 -10.58 -13.84
N ALA A 167 21.91 -11.64 -14.03
CA ALA A 167 21.80 -12.86 -13.25
C ALA A 167 22.06 -12.62 -11.76
N ARG A 168 23.07 -11.79 -11.42
CA ARG A 168 23.38 -11.44 -10.03
C ARG A 168 22.22 -10.69 -9.36
N GLU A 169 21.64 -9.71 -10.03
CA GLU A 169 20.49 -8.98 -9.48
C GLU A 169 19.28 -9.89 -9.29
N LEU A 170 18.98 -10.75 -10.28
CA LEU A 170 17.86 -11.70 -10.17
C LEU A 170 18.05 -12.74 -9.06
N GLN A 171 19.29 -13.15 -8.81
CA GLN A 171 19.63 -14.03 -7.69
C GLN A 171 19.30 -13.34 -6.36
N LEU A 172 19.81 -12.12 -6.13
CA LEU A 172 19.56 -11.36 -4.90
C LEU A 172 18.07 -11.09 -4.67
N ILE A 173 17.33 -10.77 -5.74
CA ILE A 173 15.87 -10.61 -5.72
C ILE A 173 15.17 -11.93 -5.38
N GLY A 174 15.64 -13.05 -5.93
CA GLY A 174 15.09 -14.38 -5.71
C GLY A 174 15.27 -14.87 -4.27
N GLU A 175 16.45 -14.59 -3.70
CA GLU A 175 16.81 -14.89 -2.31
C GLU A 175 16.14 -13.94 -1.30
N LEU A 176 15.55 -12.83 -1.77
CA LEU A 176 15.04 -11.74 -0.93
C LEU A 176 16.12 -11.25 0.05
N ALA A 177 17.35 -11.08 -0.44
CA ALA A 177 18.48 -10.63 0.36
C ALA A 177 18.16 -9.30 1.08
N GLY A 178 18.81 -9.02 2.20
CA GLY A 178 18.67 -7.72 2.85
C GLY A 178 19.41 -6.61 2.10
N TRP A 179 20.08 -5.74 2.86
CA TRP A 179 20.93 -4.68 2.32
C TRP A 179 22.22 -5.23 1.69
N GLU A 180 22.21 -5.36 0.38
CA GLU A 180 23.35 -5.90 -0.37
C GLU A 180 23.80 -5.00 -1.52
N ARG A 181 25.07 -5.12 -1.90
CA ARG A 181 25.59 -4.41 -3.08
C ARG A 181 25.43 -5.29 -4.31
N GLY A 182 24.56 -4.86 -5.22
CA GLY A 182 24.31 -5.49 -6.51
C GLY A 182 25.46 -5.33 -7.51
N ALA A 183 25.22 -5.79 -8.73
CA ALA A 183 26.16 -5.69 -9.85
C ALA A 183 25.99 -4.38 -10.65
N ILE A 184 24.83 -3.73 -10.54
CA ILE A 184 24.48 -2.56 -11.37
C ILE A 184 24.74 -1.25 -10.65
N PHE A 185 24.26 -1.12 -9.41
CA PHE A 185 24.27 0.15 -8.67
C PHE A 185 25.58 0.37 -7.90
N PRO A 186 26.01 1.64 -7.71
CA PRO A 186 27.18 1.95 -6.91
C PRO A 186 26.92 1.85 -5.40
N TYR A 187 25.67 1.70 -4.97
CA TYR A 187 25.21 1.66 -3.58
C TYR A 187 24.55 0.31 -3.22
N LYS A 188 24.28 0.11 -1.92
CA LYS A 188 23.52 -1.04 -1.42
C LYS A 188 22.02 -0.84 -1.63
N PHE A 189 21.32 -1.92 -1.93
CA PHE A 189 19.88 -1.95 -2.14
C PHE A 189 19.27 -3.05 -1.26
N ASP A 190 18.08 -2.79 -0.72
CA ASP A 190 17.36 -3.75 0.12
C ASP A 190 16.50 -4.66 -0.74
N TYR A 191 16.98 -5.87 -1.03
CA TYR A 191 16.28 -6.82 -1.88
C TYR A 191 15.09 -7.50 -1.17
N SER A 192 14.92 -7.29 0.14
CA SER A 192 13.82 -7.86 0.92
C SER A 192 12.47 -7.25 0.50
N GLN A 193 12.51 -6.06 -0.09
CA GLN A 193 11.35 -5.33 -0.60
C GLN A 193 10.67 -6.02 -1.80
N PHE A 194 11.33 -7.00 -2.44
CA PHE A 194 10.78 -7.72 -3.60
C PHE A 194 9.76 -8.80 -3.21
N ARG A 195 9.47 -8.97 -1.92
CA ARG A 195 8.43 -9.87 -1.42
C ARG A 195 7.04 -9.31 -1.76
N PRO A 196 6.27 -9.94 -2.68
CA PRO A 196 4.93 -9.49 -2.99
C PRO A 196 4.03 -9.55 -1.74
N ARG A 197 3.19 -8.54 -1.56
CA ARG A 197 2.32 -8.38 -0.38
C ARG A 197 0.95 -7.80 -0.76
N GLY A 198 -0.02 -7.90 0.14
CA GLY A 198 -1.36 -7.37 -0.10
C GLY A 198 -2.02 -7.99 -1.33
N HIS A 199 -2.65 -7.17 -2.18
CA HIS A 199 -3.33 -7.69 -3.37
C HIS A 199 -2.40 -8.25 -4.44
N TYR A 200 -1.10 -7.95 -4.41
CA TYR A 200 -0.17 -8.43 -5.42
C TYR A 200 0.05 -9.94 -5.38
N THR A 201 -0.38 -10.62 -4.31
CA THR A 201 -0.27 -12.08 -4.18
C THR A 201 -1.39 -12.85 -4.88
N ARG A 202 -2.44 -12.16 -5.36
CA ARG A 202 -3.67 -12.77 -5.92
C ARG A 202 -3.45 -13.56 -7.21
N ASN A 203 -2.47 -13.18 -8.03
CA ASN A 203 -2.11 -13.92 -9.24
C ASN A 203 -0.66 -13.64 -9.67
N GLU A 204 -0.15 -14.45 -10.59
CA GLU A 204 1.23 -14.37 -11.05
C GLU A 204 1.55 -13.09 -11.83
N ASN A 205 0.59 -12.50 -12.55
CA ASN A 205 0.83 -11.25 -13.28
C ASN A 205 1.05 -10.10 -12.31
N LEU A 206 0.25 -10.00 -11.26
CA LEU A 206 0.41 -9.00 -10.20
C LEU A 206 1.73 -9.19 -9.43
N LYS A 207 2.14 -10.43 -9.13
CA LYS A 207 3.44 -10.69 -8.49
C LYS A 207 4.61 -10.20 -9.37
N ARG A 208 4.52 -10.40 -10.69
CA ARG A 208 5.53 -9.91 -11.64
C ARG A 208 5.51 -8.39 -11.76
N TYR A 209 4.31 -7.81 -11.87
CA TYR A 209 4.12 -6.36 -11.91
C TYR A 209 4.74 -5.71 -10.68
N PHE A 210 4.42 -6.22 -9.48
CA PHE A 210 5.00 -5.75 -8.23
C PHE A 210 6.53 -5.76 -8.26
N LYS A 211 7.16 -6.90 -8.59
CA LYS A 211 8.62 -7.00 -8.65
C LYS A 211 9.23 -6.06 -9.70
N GLY A 212 8.58 -5.92 -10.86
CA GLY A 212 9.01 -5.00 -11.91
C GLY A 212 8.94 -3.53 -11.47
N MET A 213 7.85 -3.12 -10.82
CA MET A 213 7.70 -1.77 -10.29
C MET A 213 8.64 -1.49 -9.12
N MET A 214 8.82 -2.45 -8.19
CA MET A 214 9.80 -2.32 -7.11
C MET A 214 11.23 -2.12 -7.63
N TRP A 215 11.57 -2.71 -8.79
CA TRP A 215 12.86 -2.48 -9.44
C TRP A 215 12.97 -1.07 -10.06
N TYR A 216 11.86 -0.50 -10.49
CA TYR A 216 11.81 0.86 -11.03
C TYR A 216 11.82 1.96 -9.95
N GLY A 217 11.48 1.62 -8.71
CA GLY A 217 11.35 2.56 -7.60
C GLY A 217 9.91 2.90 -7.32
#